data_AF-A0A177GBB6-F1
#
_entry.id   AF-A0A177GBB6-F1
#
_cell.length_a   1.000
_cell.length_b   1.000
_cell.length_c   1.000
_cell.angle_alpha   90.00
_cell.angle_beta   90.00
_cell.angle_gamma   90.00
#
_symmetry.space_group_name_H-M   'P 1'
#
loop_
_entity.id
_entity.type
_entity.pdbx_description
1 polymer ?
#
loop_
_entity_poly.entity_id
_entity_poly.type
_entity_poly.pdbx_seq_one_letter_code
_entity_poly.pdbx_strand_id
1 'polypeptide(L)'
;MFKIFCSILCLSTSLLTLASSAWAAEPDTTTKTPIKHLVVIYQENVAFDHYFGTYPVAANPAGEPAFTASPQTPHANTLLSAHLLETNPNTNAENGKNAALPFRLDRTQASTADQNHLYTAEQMAYHDGHADLFPRYTGRGTSGGTGAFATRGQVMGYFDGNTVTALWNYAQRFAMSDAAYTDTYGPSTPRRSGGRIWPDQWHENYCHHPKTFHQRRCLSLYRRWSGRLDHDQ
;
A
#
# COMPACT_ATOMS: atom_id res chain seq x y z
N MET A 1 33.92 -51.42 62.88
CA MET A 1 34.54 -50.43 61.96
C MET A 1 33.40 -49.58 61.43
N PHE A 2 33.28 -48.27 61.71
CA PHE A 2 34.05 -47.15 61.10
C PHE A 2 34.03 -47.26 59.56
N LYS A 3 33.50 -46.30 58.78
CA LYS A 3 33.47 -44.83 58.95
C LYS A 3 32.15 -44.16 58.51
N ILE A 4 32.00 -42.89 58.91
CA ILE A 4 30.95 -41.95 58.46
C ILE A 4 31.55 -41.00 57.40
N PHE A 5 30.80 -40.75 56.33
CA PHE A 5 30.87 -39.58 55.43
C PHE A 5 29.40 -39.34 54.98
N CYS A 6 28.74 -38.18 55.11
CA CYS A 6 29.17 -36.80 55.36
C CYS A 6 30.00 -36.16 54.25
N SER A 7 29.32 -35.57 53.25
CA SER A 7 29.65 -34.23 52.74
C SER A 7 28.56 -33.62 51.83
N ILE A 8 28.15 -32.40 52.20
CA ILE A 8 27.74 -31.28 51.35
C ILE A 8 26.51 -31.46 50.43
N LEU A 9 25.42 -30.85 50.89
CA LEU A 9 24.23 -30.52 50.12
C LEU A 9 24.51 -29.27 49.25
N CYS A 10 24.40 -29.37 47.92
CA CYS A 10 24.41 -28.22 47.00
C CYS A 10 23.05 -28.06 46.30
N LEU A 11 22.05 -27.53 47.02
CA LEU A 11 20.83 -27.03 46.38
C LEU A 11 21.13 -25.70 45.69
N SER A 12 21.46 -25.76 44.39
CA SER A 12 21.51 -24.57 43.54
C SER A 12 20.08 -24.08 43.27
N THR A 13 19.58 -23.20 44.15
CA THR A 13 18.29 -22.53 43.95
C THR A 13 18.39 -21.53 42.79
N SER A 14 18.13 -22.00 41.58
CA SER A 14 18.01 -21.17 40.38
C SER A 14 16.88 -20.17 40.57
N LEU A 15 17.23 -18.95 40.97
CA LEU A 15 16.27 -17.87 41.19
C LEU A 15 15.76 -17.38 39.84
N LEU A 16 14.62 -17.93 39.39
CA LEU A 16 13.92 -17.45 38.21
C LEU A 16 13.44 -16.02 38.46
N THR A 17 14.24 -15.05 38.02
CA THR A 17 13.82 -13.65 37.89
C THR A 17 12.76 -13.58 36.81
N LEU A 18 11.49 -13.76 37.20
CA LEU A 18 10.36 -13.34 36.40
C LEU A 18 10.47 -11.82 36.22
N ALA A 19 11.06 -11.41 35.11
CA ALA A 19 11.02 -10.04 34.65
C ALA A 19 9.57 -9.74 34.26
N SER A 20 8.78 -9.30 35.25
CA SER A 20 7.42 -8.83 35.02
C SER A 20 7.48 -7.70 33.99
N SER A 21 7.02 -8.00 32.78
CA SER A 21 6.81 -7.00 31.75
C SER A 21 5.84 -5.96 32.28
N ALA A 22 6.39 -4.84 32.77
CA ALA A 22 5.59 -3.70 33.19
C ALA A 22 4.96 -3.10 31.93
N TRP A 23 3.78 -3.60 31.57
CA TRP A 23 2.81 -2.81 30.84
C TRP A 23 2.61 -1.53 31.64
N ALA A 24 3.22 -0.45 31.18
CA ALA A 24 2.95 0.88 31.70
C ALA A 24 1.43 1.08 31.63
N ALA A 25 0.83 1.53 32.72
CA ALA A 25 -0.60 1.83 32.73
C ALA A 25 -0.86 2.87 31.63
N GLU A 26 -1.76 2.52 30.71
CA GLU A 26 -2.18 3.41 29.63
C GLU A 26 -2.58 4.77 30.21
N PRO A 27 -1.94 5.89 29.79
CA PRO A 27 -2.34 7.20 30.26
C PRO A 27 -3.75 7.47 29.74
N ASP A 28 -4.72 7.63 30.66
CA ASP A 28 -6.13 7.83 30.29
C ASP A 28 -6.33 9.20 29.61
N THR A 29 -6.11 9.16 28.30
CA THR A 29 -6.07 10.31 27.41
C THR A 29 -7.45 10.47 26.80
N THR A 30 -8.19 11.52 27.19
CA THR A 30 -9.52 11.79 26.64
C THR A 30 -9.42 12.09 25.14
N THR A 31 -10.02 11.21 24.33
CA THR A 31 -9.96 11.22 22.87
C THR A 31 -11.33 11.55 22.27
N LYS A 32 -11.37 12.31 21.16
CA LYS A 32 -12.64 12.63 20.45
C LYS A 32 -13.31 11.41 19.80
N THR A 33 -12.62 10.28 19.73
CA THR A 33 -13.13 9.00 19.22
C THR A 33 -12.66 7.86 20.16
N PRO A 34 -13.19 6.64 20.04
CA PRO A 34 -12.68 5.48 20.78
C PRO A 34 -11.23 5.06 20.45
N ILE A 35 -10.60 5.67 19.43
CA ILE A 35 -9.22 5.35 19.03
C ILE A 35 -8.23 6.02 19.99
N LYS A 36 -7.51 5.21 20.78
CA LYS A 36 -6.39 5.66 21.64
C LYS A 36 -5.04 5.67 20.92
N HIS A 37 -4.81 4.72 20.02
CA HIS A 37 -3.56 4.57 19.28
C HIS A 37 -3.79 4.63 17.78
N LEU A 38 -2.94 5.37 17.08
CA LEU A 38 -2.84 5.36 15.63
C LEU A 38 -1.45 4.83 15.24
N VAL A 39 -1.41 3.67 14.60
CA VAL A 39 -0.20 3.14 13.97
C VAL A 39 -0.29 3.47 12.48
N VAL A 40 0.62 4.31 12.00
CA VAL A 40 0.76 4.63 10.58
C VAL A 40 1.85 3.75 10.00
N ILE A 41 1.49 2.86 9.07
CA ILE A 41 2.45 2.09 8.26
C ILE A 41 2.57 2.81 6.93
N TYR A 42 3.77 3.31 6.61
CA TYR A 42 4.03 3.98 5.34
C TYR A 42 4.71 3.04 4.34
N GLN A 43 4.23 3.07 3.10
CA GLN A 43 4.71 2.27 1.97
C GLN A 43 5.23 3.21 0.89
N GLU A 44 6.40 2.91 0.33
CA GLU A 44 7.07 3.79 -0.64
C GLU A 44 6.67 3.48 -2.11
N ASN A 45 6.71 4.52 -2.96
CA ASN A 45 6.79 4.47 -4.42
C ASN A 45 5.72 3.66 -5.21
N VAL A 46 4.56 3.33 -4.64
CA VAL A 46 3.52 2.53 -5.33
C VAL A 46 2.18 3.26 -5.44
N ALA A 47 1.66 3.35 -6.68
CA ALA A 47 0.34 3.87 -6.99
C ALA A 47 -0.79 2.86 -6.71
N PHE A 48 -2.02 3.36 -6.44
CA PHE A 48 -3.18 2.51 -6.12
C PHE A 48 -3.47 1.45 -7.19
N ASP A 49 -3.52 1.82 -8.48
CA ASP A 49 -3.83 0.85 -9.55
C ASP A 49 -2.75 -0.23 -9.73
N HIS A 50 -1.52 -0.01 -9.26
CA HIS A 50 -0.46 -1.03 -9.27
C HIS A 50 -0.70 -2.14 -8.23
N TYR A 51 -1.47 -1.87 -7.16
CA TYR A 51 -1.86 -2.87 -6.15
C TYR A 51 -3.34 -3.24 -6.19
N PHE A 52 -4.21 -2.41 -6.75
CA PHE A 52 -5.67 -2.57 -6.70
C PHE A 52 -6.36 -2.37 -8.06
N GLY A 53 -5.62 -2.23 -9.17
CA GLY A 53 -6.18 -1.94 -10.50
C GLY A 53 -7.16 -2.98 -11.04
N THR A 54 -7.16 -4.20 -10.50
CA THR A 54 -8.17 -5.24 -10.78
C THR A 54 -9.07 -5.57 -9.60
N TYR A 55 -8.95 -4.89 -8.45
CA TYR A 55 -9.71 -5.24 -7.25
C TYR A 55 -11.23 -5.14 -7.51
N PRO A 56 -12.04 -6.14 -7.10
CA PRO A 56 -11.69 -7.31 -6.29
C PRO A 56 -11.53 -8.63 -7.10
N VAL A 57 -11.17 -8.57 -8.38
CA VAL A 57 -11.05 -9.75 -9.27
C VAL A 57 -9.58 -10.11 -9.50
N ALA A 58 -9.16 -11.29 -9.02
CA ALA A 58 -7.82 -11.84 -9.24
C ALA A 58 -7.84 -12.93 -10.32
N ALA A 59 -6.72 -13.15 -11.02
CA ALA A 59 -6.64 -14.13 -12.10
C ALA A 59 -6.75 -15.59 -11.62
N ASN A 60 -6.35 -15.88 -10.38
CA ASN A 60 -6.40 -17.20 -9.73
C ASN A 60 -5.77 -18.35 -10.56
N PRO A 61 -4.55 -18.20 -11.13
CA PRO A 61 -3.89 -19.30 -11.83
C PRO A 61 -3.49 -20.43 -10.87
N ALA A 62 -3.44 -21.65 -11.39
CA ALA A 62 -3.15 -22.84 -10.60
C ALA A 62 -1.72 -22.78 -10.00
N GLY A 63 -1.63 -22.93 -8.68
CA GLY A 63 -0.36 -22.88 -7.93
C GLY A 63 -0.10 -21.55 -7.21
N GLU A 64 -0.82 -20.47 -7.55
CA GLU A 64 -0.78 -19.23 -6.78
C GLU A 64 -1.83 -19.19 -5.64
N PRO A 65 -1.65 -18.34 -4.61
CA PRO A 65 -2.67 -18.12 -3.58
C PRO A 65 -3.96 -17.54 -4.17
N ALA A 66 -5.03 -18.31 -4.21
CA ALA A 66 -6.32 -17.86 -4.73
C ALA A 66 -6.94 -16.75 -3.87
N PHE A 67 -7.61 -15.80 -4.53
CA PHE A 67 -8.44 -14.77 -3.91
C PHE A 67 -9.86 -14.82 -4.48
N THR A 68 -10.85 -14.82 -3.58
CA THR A 68 -12.27 -14.74 -3.92
C THR A 68 -12.90 -13.61 -3.12
N ALA A 69 -13.54 -12.67 -3.81
CA ALA A 69 -14.21 -11.54 -3.19
C ALA A 69 -15.45 -11.97 -2.38
N SER A 70 -15.72 -11.26 -1.29
CA SER A 70 -17.02 -11.31 -0.62
C SER A 70 -18.13 -10.81 -1.57
N PRO A 71 -19.31 -11.44 -1.63
CA PRO A 71 -20.45 -10.95 -2.41
C PRO A 71 -20.90 -9.52 -2.04
N GLN A 72 -20.57 -9.06 -0.82
CA GLN A 72 -20.86 -7.72 -0.33
C GLN A 72 -19.67 -6.73 -0.51
N THR A 73 -18.68 -7.05 -1.35
CA THR A 73 -17.56 -6.14 -1.63
C THR A 73 -18.06 -4.85 -2.30
N PRO A 74 -17.78 -3.66 -1.76
CA PRO A 74 -18.14 -2.41 -2.41
C PRO A 74 -17.41 -2.22 -3.74
N HIS A 75 -18.03 -1.54 -4.70
CA HIS A 75 -17.34 -1.06 -5.88
C HIS A 75 -16.20 -0.10 -5.49
N ALA A 76 -15.03 -0.30 -6.09
CA ALA A 76 -13.91 0.62 -6.06
C ALA A 76 -13.59 1.04 -7.50
N ASN A 77 -13.11 2.26 -7.68
CA ASN A 77 -12.69 2.76 -8.99
C ASN A 77 -11.28 2.28 -9.31
N THR A 78 -11.21 1.15 -10.00
CA THR A 78 -9.99 0.47 -10.45
C THR A 78 -9.91 0.47 -11.98
N LEU A 79 -8.73 0.20 -12.56
CA LEU A 79 -8.58 0.01 -14.02
C LEU A 79 -9.65 -0.92 -14.61
N LEU A 80 -9.97 -2.02 -13.92
CA LEU A 80 -11.04 -2.95 -14.29
C LEU A 80 -12.41 -2.25 -14.36
N SER A 81 -12.81 -1.52 -13.32
CA SER A 81 -14.10 -0.80 -13.29
C SER A 81 -14.21 0.27 -14.38
N ALA A 82 -13.07 0.89 -14.73
CA ALA A 82 -12.96 1.93 -15.74
C ALA A 82 -12.75 1.38 -17.16
N HIS A 83 -12.72 0.05 -17.34
CA HIS A 83 -12.46 -0.66 -18.59
C HIS A 83 -11.07 -0.36 -19.21
N LEU A 84 -10.16 0.22 -18.40
CA LEU A 84 -8.83 0.68 -18.80
C LEU A 84 -7.81 -0.44 -19.03
N LEU A 85 -8.21 -1.71 -18.84
CA LEU A 85 -7.41 -2.90 -19.15
C LEU A 85 -7.40 -3.21 -20.66
N GLU A 86 -8.50 -2.92 -21.36
CA GLU A 86 -8.67 -3.21 -22.78
C GLU A 86 -8.49 -1.96 -23.66
N THR A 87 -8.83 -0.78 -23.14
CA THR A 87 -8.64 0.52 -23.81
C THR A 87 -7.97 1.50 -22.86
N ASN A 88 -6.68 1.79 -23.08
CA ASN A 88 -5.90 2.69 -22.22
C ASN A 88 -5.26 3.80 -23.05
N PRO A 89 -5.31 5.08 -22.64
CA PRO A 89 -4.71 6.16 -23.44
C PRO A 89 -3.18 6.04 -23.56
N ASN A 90 -2.51 5.28 -22.67
CA ASN A 90 -1.07 5.00 -22.78
C ASN A 90 -0.69 4.09 -23.97
N THR A 91 -1.65 3.57 -24.75
CA THR A 91 -1.35 2.90 -26.04
C THR A 91 -1.13 3.89 -27.20
N ASN A 92 -1.07 5.20 -26.95
CA ASN A 92 -0.81 6.21 -27.99
C ASN A 92 0.59 6.09 -28.62
N ALA A 93 0.76 6.77 -29.76
CA ALA A 93 2.00 6.74 -30.54
C ALA A 93 3.20 7.43 -29.87
N GLU A 94 2.99 8.33 -28.91
CA GLU A 94 4.07 9.07 -28.24
C GLU A 94 4.84 8.23 -27.22
N ASN A 95 4.20 7.20 -26.63
CA ASN A 95 4.90 6.17 -25.88
C ASN A 95 5.72 5.22 -26.79
N GLY A 96 5.44 5.21 -28.09
CA GLY A 96 6.19 4.47 -29.11
C GLY A 96 6.30 2.98 -28.80
N LYS A 97 7.53 2.45 -28.80
CA LYS A 97 7.80 1.02 -28.48
C LYS A 97 7.52 0.63 -27.01
N ASN A 98 7.16 1.57 -26.15
CA ASN A 98 6.76 1.32 -24.75
C ASN A 98 5.25 1.49 -24.53
N ALA A 99 4.48 1.84 -25.57
CA ALA A 99 3.03 1.91 -25.53
C ALA A 99 2.46 0.54 -25.13
N ALA A 100 1.63 0.50 -24.09
CA ALA A 100 1.12 -0.73 -23.51
C ALA A 100 -0.25 -0.53 -22.85
N LEU A 101 -1.10 -1.56 -22.95
CA LEU A 101 -2.25 -1.72 -22.05
C LEU A 101 -1.74 -2.15 -20.67
N PRO A 102 -2.49 -1.92 -19.59
CA PRO A 102 -2.15 -2.45 -18.28
C PRO A 102 -2.14 -3.98 -18.27
N PHE A 103 -1.14 -4.58 -17.65
CA PHE A 103 -0.95 -6.03 -17.64
C PHE A 103 -0.64 -6.58 -16.26
N ARG A 104 -1.11 -7.80 -15.98
CA ARG A 104 -0.82 -8.51 -14.74
C ARG A 104 0.68 -8.78 -14.64
N LEU A 105 1.27 -8.37 -13.53
CA LEU A 105 2.56 -8.81 -13.05
C LEU A 105 2.40 -10.10 -12.24
N ASP A 106 3.09 -11.14 -12.67
CA ASP A 106 3.09 -12.44 -12.00
C ASP A 106 3.73 -12.36 -10.60
N ARG A 107 3.43 -13.31 -9.73
CA ARG A 107 4.06 -13.42 -8.40
C ARG A 107 5.58 -13.65 -8.49
N THR A 108 6.08 -14.27 -9.56
CA THR A 108 7.51 -14.37 -9.89
C THR A 108 8.12 -13.04 -10.36
N GLN A 109 7.29 -12.08 -10.78
CA GLN A 109 7.68 -10.74 -11.24
C GLN A 109 7.58 -9.67 -10.14
N ALA A 110 7.43 -10.07 -8.87
CA ALA A 110 7.31 -9.17 -7.72
C ALA A 110 8.51 -8.22 -7.51
N SER A 111 9.67 -8.48 -8.14
CA SER A 111 10.82 -7.57 -8.20
C SER A 111 10.76 -6.70 -9.46
N THR A 112 10.02 -5.60 -9.37
CA THR A 112 9.93 -4.57 -10.42
C THR A 112 11.12 -3.61 -10.39
N ALA A 113 11.36 -2.89 -11.49
CA ALA A 113 12.24 -1.72 -11.43
C ALA A 113 11.55 -0.56 -10.68
N ASP A 114 12.32 0.21 -9.93
CA ASP A 114 11.89 1.52 -9.45
C ASP A 114 11.59 2.44 -10.65
N GLN A 115 10.38 2.99 -10.69
CA GLN A 115 9.90 3.87 -11.75
C GLN A 115 10.35 5.31 -11.49
N ASN A 116 10.50 6.11 -12.53
CA ASN A 116 10.98 7.50 -12.42
C ASN A 116 9.92 8.44 -11.83
N HIS A 117 9.82 8.45 -10.51
CA HIS A 117 8.92 9.22 -9.67
C HIS A 117 9.46 10.64 -9.35
N LEU A 118 10.01 11.34 -10.35
CA LEU A 118 10.50 12.72 -10.19
C LEU A 118 9.39 13.74 -10.49
N TYR A 119 9.34 14.84 -9.73
CA TYR A 119 8.30 15.90 -9.80
C TYR A 119 7.91 16.26 -11.25
N THR A 120 8.89 16.61 -12.10
CA THR A 120 8.65 16.99 -13.51
C THR A 120 8.24 15.79 -14.38
N ALA A 121 8.77 14.59 -14.11
CA ALA A 121 8.47 13.40 -14.89
C ALA A 121 7.01 12.94 -14.72
N GLU A 122 6.49 13.04 -13.50
CA GLU A 122 5.08 12.74 -13.22
C GLU A 122 4.14 13.76 -13.85
N GLN A 123 4.43 15.07 -13.76
CA GLN A 123 3.66 16.10 -14.48
C GLN A 123 3.60 15.84 -15.99
N MET A 124 4.74 15.52 -16.61
CA MET A 124 4.79 15.20 -18.05
C MET A 124 4.06 13.91 -18.40
N ALA A 125 3.95 12.94 -17.48
CA ALA A 125 3.15 11.73 -17.67
C ALA A 125 1.64 11.96 -17.48
N TYR A 126 1.26 12.84 -16.57
CA TYR A 126 -0.14 13.26 -16.36
C TYR A 126 -0.67 14.18 -17.47
N HIS A 127 0.22 14.90 -18.18
CA HIS A 127 -0.05 15.57 -19.46
C HIS A 127 -1.37 16.36 -19.47
N ASP A 128 -1.42 17.44 -18.67
CA ASP A 128 -2.58 18.32 -18.50
C ASP A 128 -3.91 17.62 -18.11
N GLY A 129 -3.83 16.38 -17.60
CA GLY A 129 -4.95 15.55 -17.17
C GLY A 129 -5.26 14.37 -18.11
N HIS A 130 -4.56 14.23 -19.24
CA HIS A 130 -4.74 13.11 -20.16
C HIS A 130 -4.21 11.77 -19.63
N ALA A 131 -3.26 11.78 -18.69
CA ALA A 131 -2.75 10.61 -17.98
C ALA A 131 -2.23 9.48 -18.90
N ASP A 132 -1.57 9.88 -19.99
CA ASP A 132 -1.32 9.04 -21.17
C ASP A 132 0.16 8.89 -21.54
N LEU A 133 1.11 9.51 -20.84
CA LEU A 133 2.53 9.48 -21.18
C LEU A 133 3.43 8.83 -20.09
N PHE A 134 2.87 7.91 -19.28
CA PHE A 134 3.63 7.21 -18.24
C PHE A 134 4.81 6.38 -18.81
N PRO A 135 4.64 5.49 -19.82
CA PRO A 135 5.76 4.75 -20.41
C PRO A 135 6.85 5.64 -21.04
N ARG A 136 6.53 6.88 -21.42
CA ARG A 136 7.48 7.85 -21.96
C ARG A 136 8.33 8.49 -20.85
N TYR A 137 7.72 9.00 -19.78
CA TYR A 137 8.41 9.83 -18.78
C TYR A 137 8.73 9.15 -17.45
N THR A 138 7.80 8.36 -16.89
CA THR A 138 8.02 7.66 -15.61
C THR A 138 8.54 6.23 -15.80
N GLY A 139 8.26 5.61 -16.94
CA GLY A 139 8.54 4.19 -17.16
C GLY A 139 10.02 3.78 -17.16
N ARG A 140 10.31 2.66 -16.48
CA ARG A 140 11.60 1.94 -16.42
C ARG A 140 11.32 0.43 -16.37
N GLY A 141 12.21 -0.40 -16.92
CA GLY A 141 12.02 -1.87 -17.01
C GLY A 141 13.03 -2.67 -16.19
N THR A 142 12.66 -3.87 -15.74
CA THR A 142 13.58 -4.80 -15.04
C THR A 142 14.58 -5.41 -16.03
N SER A 143 15.87 -5.12 -15.84
CA SER A 143 16.97 -5.71 -16.60
C SER A 143 16.94 -7.23 -16.57
N GLY A 144 17.07 -7.88 -17.73
CA GLY A 144 17.06 -9.34 -17.86
C GLY A 144 15.65 -9.98 -17.91
N GLY A 145 14.59 -9.19 -17.79
CA GLY A 145 13.21 -9.66 -18.03
C GLY A 145 12.88 -9.85 -19.51
N THR A 146 11.61 -10.16 -19.80
CA THR A 146 11.06 -10.28 -21.16
C THR A 146 9.79 -9.45 -21.35
N GLY A 147 9.44 -9.13 -22.60
CA GLY A 147 8.24 -8.37 -22.92
C GLY A 147 8.21 -6.96 -22.29
N ALA A 148 7.00 -6.44 -22.04
CA ALA A 148 6.81 -5.10 -21.46
C ALA A 148 7.43 -4.93 -20.05
N PHE A 149 7.61 -6.02 -19.30
CA PHE A 149 8.28 -6.03 -18.00
C PHE A 149 9.77 -5.59 -18.07
N ALA A 150 10.41 -5.76 -19.23
CA ALA A 150 11.80 -5.35 -19.48
C ALA A 150 11.93 -3.99 -20.19
N THR A 151 10.83 -3.33 -20.53
CA THR A 151 10.83 -2.01 -21.19
C THR A 151 10.23 -0.95 -20.27
N ARG A 152 10.14 0.31 -20.73
CA ARG A 152 9.45 1.35 -19.95
C ARG A 152 7.95 1.08 -19.82
N GLY A 153 7.40 0.11 -20.57
CA GLY A 153 6.02 -0.35 -20.42
C GLY A 153 5.73 -0.98 -19.06
N GLN A 154 6.74 -1.38 -18.27
CA GLN A 154 6.56 -1.97 -16.93
C GLN A 154 5.75 -1.09 -15.96
N VAL A 155 5.73 0.24 -16.16
CA VAL A 155 4.88 1.15 -15.39
C VAL A 155 3.37 0.87 -15.54
N MET A 156 2.97 0.21 -16.61
CA MET A 156 1.58 -0.25 -16.84
C MET A 156 1.31 -1.60 -16.14
N GLY A 157 2.31 -2.23 -15.52
CA GLY A 157 2.14 -3.47 -14.77
C GLY A 157 1.33 -3.25 -13.50
N TYR A 158 0.45 -4.20 -13.14
CA TYR A 158 -0.29 -4.22 -11.88
C TYR A 158 -0.22 -5.60 -11.20
N PHE A 159 -0.31 -5.64 -9.89
CA PHE A 159 -0.53 -6.85 -9.11
C PHE A 159 -2.01 -7.06 -8.79
N ASP A 160 -2.40 -8.33 -8.61
CA ASP A 160 -3.72 -8.73 -8.13
C ASP A 160 -3.64 -9.44 -6.77
N GLY A 161 -4.79 -9.90 -6.28
CA GLY A 161 -4.92 -10.63 -5.01
C GLY A 161 -4.10 -11.92 -4.91
N ASN A 162 -3.52 -12.44 -5.99
CA ASN A 162 -2.65 -13.61 -5.93
C ASN A 162 -1.20 -13.23 -5.57
N THR A 163 -0.75 -12.01 -5.87
CA THR A 163 0.53 -11.47 -5.43
C THR A 163 0.38 -10.67 -4.13
N VAL A 164 -0.45 -9.62 -4.12
CA VAL A 164 -0.65 -8.72 -2.96
C VAL A 164 -1.78 -9.18 -2.03
N THR A 165 -1.86 -10.50 -1.83
CA THR A 165 -2.93 -11.23 -1.11
C THR A 165 -3.27 -10.65 0.27
N ALA A 166 -2.28 -10.16 1.01
CA ALA A 166 -2.48 -9.56 2.32
C ALA A 166 -3.23 -8.21 2.23
N LEU A 167 -2.85 -7.34 1.30
CA LEU A 167 -3.49 -6.03 1.11
C LEU A 167 -4.95 -6.16 0.67
N TRP A 168 -5.23 -7.09 -0.25
CA TRP A 168 -6.60 -7.39 -0.68
C TRP A 168 -7.44 -8.00 0.45
N ASN A 169 -6.86 -8.90 1.28
CA ASN A 169 -7.55 -9.42 2.46
C ASN A 169 -7.80 -8.36 3.54
N TYR A 170 -6.97 -7.31 3.64
CA TYR A 170 -7.25 -6.15 4.49
C TYR A 170 -8.39 -5.31 3.93
N ALA A 171 -8.42 -5.04 2.62
CA ALA A 171 -9.52 -4.32 1.95
C ALA A 171 -10.88 -5.07 2.02
N GLN A 172 -10.86 -6.40 2.17
CA GLN A 172 -12.07 -7.21 2.41
C GLN A 172 -12.58 -7.18 3.86
N ARG A 173 -11.73 -6.86 4.84
CA ARG A 173 -12.02 -6.97 6.29
C ARG A 173 -12.07 -5.63 7.02
N PHE A 174 -11.53 -4.59 6.38
CA PHE A 174 -11.48 -3.21 6.85
C PHE A 174 -11.98 -2.29 5.72
N ALA A 175 -12.09 -0.99 5.98
CA ALA A 175 -12.41 -0.01 4.94
C ALA A 175 -11.19 0.26 4.06
N MET A 176 -11.44 0.59 2.79
CA MET A 176 -10.45 0.98 1.79
C MET A 176 -10.91 2.29 1.14
N SER A 177 -10.06 3.32 1.14
CA SER A 177 -10.24 4.50 0.30
C SER A 177 -9.65 4.23 -1.08
N ASP A 178 -10.38 4.63 -2.13
CA ASP A 178 -9.87 4.73 -3.50
C ASP A 178 -9.59 6.19 -3.89
N ALA A 179 -9.49 7.11 -2.93
CA ALA A 179 -9.49 8.57 -3.13
C ALA A 179 -8.55 9.38 -2.20
N ALA A 180 -7.32 8.93 -1.97
CA ALA A 180 -6.21 9.75 -1.43
C ALA A 180 -5.27 10.26 -2.56
N TYR A 181 -4.32 11.18 -2.32
CA TYR A 181 -3.49 11.83 -3.38
C TYR A 181 -2.19 12.41 -2.84
N THR A 182 -0.98 12.12 -3.34
CA THR A 182 0.22 12.84 -2.85
C THR A 182 0.03 14.36 -2.99
N ASP A 183 0.38 15.16 -1.97
CA ASP A 183 0.16 16.62 -1.94
C ASP A 183 1.06 17.43 -2.88
N THR A 184 2.06 16.76 -3.46
CA THR A 184 2.82 17.22 -4.61
C THR A 184 3.36 16.00 -5.35
N TYR A 185 3.69 16.16 -6.63
CA TYR A 185 4.42 15.14 -7.38
C TYR A 185 5.83 14.91 -6.79
N GLY A 186 6.46 13.80 -7.15
CA GLY A 186 7.89 13.58 -6.91
C GLY A 186 8.25 12.76 -5.67
N PRO A 187 9.55 12.73 -5.31
CA PRO A 187 10.12 11.72 -4.41
C PRO A 187 9.91 12.00 -2.91
N SER A 188 10.30 11.01 -2.11
CA SER A 188 10.24 11.01 -0.64
C SER A 188 11.08 12.11 0.04
N THR A 189 12.10 12.65 -0.63
CA THR A 189 13.10 13.56 -0.01
C THR A 189 12.63 15.01 0.20
N PRO A 190 11.88 15.67 -0.71
CA PRO A 190 11.13 16.90 -0.42
C PRO A 190 10.32 16.92 0.89
N ARG A 191 9.90 15.74 1.38
CA ARG A 191 9.07 15.59 2.60
C ARG A 191 9.91 15.48 3.88
N ARG A 192 11.07 14.82 3.81
CA ARG A 192 11.82 14.34 4.98
C ARG A 192 12.55 15.42 5.79
N SER A 193 12.81 16.60 5.23
CA SER A 193 13.64 17.65 5.85
C SER A 193 12.87 18.76 6.58
N GLY A 194 11.53 18.79 6.47
CA GLY A 194 10.67 19.83 7.06
C GLY A 194 10.37 19.64 8.55
N GLY A 195 11.35 19.87 9.43
CA GLY A 195 11.29 19.55 10.87
C GLY A 195 10.26 20.31 11.73
N ARG A 196 8.97 19.97 11.63
CA ARG A 196 7.90 20.34 12.58
C ARG A 196 6.82 19.23 12.67
N ILE A 197 7.10 18.21 13.47
CA ILE A 197 6.22 17.03 13.66
C ILE A 197 4.98 17.41 14.49
N TRP A 198 3.91 17.91 13.85
CA TRP A 198 2.61 18.24 14.47
C TRP A 198 1.45 18.28 13.44
N PRO A 199 0.16 18.47 13.83
CA PRO A 199 -0.96 17.80 13.15
C PRO A 199 -1.33 18.22 11.73
N ASP A 200 -0.88 19.37 11.27
CA ASP A 200 -1.04 19.82 9.88
C ASP A 200 -0.10 19.10 8.89
N GLN A 201 0.85 18.30 9.39
CA GLN A 201 1.62 17.31 8.62
C GLN A 201 1.02 15.88 8.63
N TRP A 202 -0.17 15.63 9.23
CA TRP A 202 -0.69 14.25 9.40
C TRP A 202 -1.15 13.53 8.12
N HIS A 203 -0.96 14.14 6.95
CA HIS A 203 -1.16 13.48 5.68
C HIS A 203 0.13 13.57 4.86
N GLU A 204 0.82 12.42 4.79
CA GLU A 204 1.14 11.90 3.46
C GLU A 204 -0.19 11.96 2.68
N ASN A 205 -0.26 12.87 1.68
CA ASN A 205 -1.40 13.22 0.80
C ASN A 205 -2.06 14.63 0.97
N TYR A 206 -2.58 15.19 -0.15
CA TYR A 206 -3.50 16.34 -0.41
C TYR A 206 -2.94 17.69 -0.93
N CYS A 207 -3.01 17.92 -2.25
CA CYS A 207 -2.63 19.21 -2.87
C CYS A 207 -3.69 20.30 -2.66
N HIS A 208 -3.25 21.55 -2.48
CA HIS A 208 -4.10 22.74 -2.66
C HIS A 208 -3.65 23.62 -3.85
N HIS A 209 -4.54 24.52 -4.29
CA HIS A 209 -4.78 24.74 -5.71
C HIS A 209 -5.27 26.18 -6.03
N PRO A 210 -4.81 26.80 -7.12
CA PRO A 210 -5.48 27.97 -7.70
C PRO A 210 -6.39 27.58 -8.88
N LYS A 211 -7.71 27.54 -8.60
CA LYS A 211 -8.84 27.58 -9.55
C LYS A 211 -9.16 26.32 -10.40
N THR A 212 -10.35 25.78 -10.10
CA THR A 212 -11.23 24.86 -10.87
C THR A 212 -10.89 23.36 -11.03
N PHE A 213 -11.73 22.55 -10.35
CA PHE A 213 -12.25 21.20 -10.68
C PHE A 213 -11.40 19.91 -10.45
N HIS A 214 -11.71 19.24 -9.32
CA HIS A 214 -11.83 17.76 -9.09
C HIS A 214 -10.64 16.79 -9.34
N GLN A 215 -10.15 16.14 -8.26
CA GLN A 215 -9.04 15.14 -8.19
C GLN A 215 -9.50 13.65 -8.35
N ARG A 216 -8.56 12.70 -8.66
CA ARG A 216 -8.70 11.19 -8.70
C ARG A 216 -7.30 10.49 -8.99
N ARG A 217 -6.73 9.45 -8.32
CA ARG A 217 -7.04 8.55 -7.13
C ARG A 217 -5.80 7.98 -6.38
N CYS A 218 -5.94 7.49 -5.12
CA CYS A 218 -4.95 6.67 -4.34
C CYS A 218 -5.54 6.03 -3.02
N LEU A 219 -4.75 5.28 -2.21
CA LEU A 219 -5.19 4.35 -1.13
C LEU A 219 -5.20 4.89 0.33
N SER A 220 -6.11 4.38 1.18
CA SER A 220 -5.94 4.33 2.66
C SER A 220 -6.79 3.22 3.30
N LEU A 221 -6.30 2.54 4.36
CA LEU A 221 -7.01 1.43 5.04
C LEU A 221 -7.42 1.80 6.48
N TYR A 222 -8.72 1.70 6.82
CA TYR A 222 -9.25 2.05 8.15
C TYR A 222 -10.12 0.95 8.77
N ARG A 223 -9.98 0.67 10.07
CA ARG A 223 -10.77 -0.36 10.75
C ARG A 223 -12.21 0.10 11.04
N ARG A 224 -13.18 -0.30 10.20
CA ARG A 224 -14.62 -0.05 10.45
C ARG A 224 -15.11 -0.86 11.65
N TRP A 225 -15.32 -0.19 12.79
CA TRP A 225 -15.99 -0.81 13.94
C TRP A 225 -17.50 -0.52 13.88
N SER A 226 -18.29 -1.54 13.53
CA SER A 226 -19.74 -1.41 13.34
C SER A 226 -20.50 -1.51 14.67
N GLY A 227 -20.23 -0.58 15.59
CA GLY A 227 -21.07 -0.40 16.78
C GLY A 227 -22.43 0.15 16.38
N ARG A 228 -23.50 -0.63 16.57
CA ARG A 228 -24.88 -0.14 16.43
C ARG A 228 -25.19 0.72 17.65
N LEU A 229 -25.50 2.00 17.42
CA LEU A 229 -26.08 2.88 18.43
C LEU A 229 -27.59 2.72 18.39
N ASP A 230 -28.10 1.74 19.15
CA ASP A 230 -29.53 1.69 19.48
C ASP A 230 -29.80 2.79 20.52
N HIS A 231 -30.54 3.82 20.11
CA HIS A 231 -30.89 4.98 20.94
C HIS A 231 -32.21 4.72 21.67
N ASP A 232 -32.13 4.20 22.89
CA ASP A 232 -33.22 4.19 23.87
C ASP A 232 -32.74 4.90 25.16
N GLN A 233 -33.02 6.21 25.27
CA GLN A 233 -33.30 7.01 26.48
C GLN A 233 -33.88 8.38 26.06
#